data_AF-B6T858-F1
#
_entry.id   AF-B6T858-F1
#
_cell.length_a   1.000
_cell.length_b   1.000
_cell.length_c   1.000
_cell.angle_alpha   90.00
_cell.angle_beta   90.00
_cell.angle_gamma   90.00
#
_symmetry.space_group_name_H-M   'P 1'
#
loop_
_entity.id
_entity.type
_entity.pdbx_description
1 polymer ?
#
loop_
_entity_poly.entity_id
_entity_poly.type
_entity_poly.pdbx_seq_one_letter_code
_entity_poly.pdbx_strand_id
1 'polypeptide(L)'
;MGIGYVVGVLGGAILAHAAYATIQYRAVLKITEEEFSRPPMDVMMELLLGLVLCMWAGLAVPTKFLSVLPHSDENRIVSLPANLDFMIFNHRGRS
;
A
#
# COMPACT_ATOMS: atom_id res chain seq x y z
N MET A 1 5.56 1.68 -12.69
CA MET A 1 4.88 1.77 -11.37
C MET A 1 3.97 0.58 -11.25
N GLY A 2 3.96 -0.11 -10.10
CA GLY A 2 3.02 -1.21 -9.87
C GLY A 2 1.58 -0.72 -9.90
N ILE A 3 0.63 -1.56 -10.35
CA ILE A 3 -0.80 -1.21 -10.42
C ILE A 3 -1.32 -0.68 -9.07
N GLY A 4 -0.86 -1.26 -7.95
CA GLY A 4 -1.20 -0.80 -6.60
C GLY A 4 -0.88 0.68 -6.33
N TYR A 5 0.24 1.19 -6.86
CA TYR A 5 0.58 2.61 -6.72
C TYR A 5 -0.36 3.53 -7.50
N VAL A 6 -0.71 3.14 -8.73
CA VAL A 6 -1.63 3.93 -9.57
C VAL A 6 -3.02 3.97 -8.93
N VAL A 7 -3.50 2.82 -8.46
CA VAL A 7 -4.78 2.71 -7.74
C VAL A 7 -4.74 3.53 -6.45
N GLY A 8 -3.63 3.54 -5.72
CA GLY A 8 -3.47 4.32 -4.50
C GLY A 8 -3.55 5.83 -4.73
N VAL A 9 -2.88 6.34 -5.78
CA VAL A 9 -2.95 7.76 -6.15
C VAL A 9 -4.37 8.16 -6.54
N LEU A 10 -5.05 7.33 -7.36
CA LEU A 10 -6.44 7.58 -7.75
C LEU A 10 -7.39 7.52 -6.54
N GLY A 11 -7.24 6.54 -5.66
CA GLY A 11 -8.04 6.45 -4.43
C GLY A 11 -7.84 7.68 -3.54
N GLY A 12 -6.59 8.14 -3.39
CA GLY A 12 -6.28 9.35 -2.63
C GLY A 12 -6.89 10.62 -3.25
N ALA A 13 -6.87 10.73 -4.57
CA ALA A 13 -7.50 11.84 -5.29
C ALA A 13 -9.03 11.84 -5.10
N ILE A 14 -9.68 10.67 -5.16
CA ILE A 14 -11.11 10.51 -4.91
C ILE A 14 -11.46 10.89 -3.47
N LEU A 15 -10.67 10.47 -2.48
CA LEU A 15 -10.87 10.86 -1.08
C LEU A 15 -10.74 12.37 -0.88
N ALA A 16 -9.73 13.00 -1.52
CA ALA A 16 -9.55 14.45 -1.47
C ALA A 16 -10.74 15.18 -2.13
N HIS A 17 -11.25 14.65 -3.24
CA HIS A 17 -12.43 15.20 -3.91
C HIS A 17 -13.68 15.10 -3.04
N ALA A 18 -13.96 13.94 -2.44
CA ALA A 18 -15.09 13.76 -1.53
C ALA A 18 -15.01 14.69 -0.30
N ALA A 19 -13.80 14.90 0.24
CA ALA A 19 -13.57 15.85 1.33
C ALA A 19 -13.87 17.30 0.89
N TYR A 20 -13.37 17.70 -0.27
CA TYR A 20 -13.63 19.03 -0.83
C TYR A 20 -15.14 19.25 -1.09
N ALA A 21 -15.82 18.28 -1.70
CA ALA A 21 -17.25 18.33 -1.96
C ALA A 21 -18.06 18.46 -0.66
N THR A 22 -17.67 17.77 0.41
CA THR A 22 -18.31 17.89 1.72
C THR A 22 -18.09 19.29 2.33
N ILE A 23 -16.89 19.86 2.20
CA ILE A 23 -16.60 21.22 2.69
C ILE A 23 -17.43 22.26 1.94
N GLN A 24 -17.47 22.17 0.61
CA GLN A 24 -18.29 23.00 -0.27
C GLN A 24 -19.77 22.93 0.11
N TYR A 25 -20.32 21.72 0.26
CA TYR A 25 -21.71 21.51 0.68
C TYR A 25 -22.00 22.17 2.03
N ARG A 26 -21.12 21.97 3.02
CA ARG A 26 -21.26 22.63 4.33
C ARG A 26 -21.15 24.15 4.26
N ALA A 27 -20.35 24.70 3.35
CA ALA A 27 -20.28 26.14 3.14
C ALA A 27 -21.60 26.69 2.58
N VAL A 28 -22.23 25.98 1.64
CA VAL A 28 -23.54 26.35 1.10
C VAL A 28 -24.62 26.32 2.17
N LEU A 29 -24.72 25.25 2.97
CA LEU A 29 -25.70 25.17 4.07
C LEU A 29 -25.59 26.32 5.07
N LYS A 30 -24.36 26.76 5.38
CA LYS A 30 -24.14 27.92 6.26
C LYS A 30 -24.68 29.23 5.67
N ILE A 31 -24.62 29.38 4.34
CA ILE A 31 -25.12 30.58 3.64
C ILE A 31 -26.64 30.53 3.55
N THR A 32 -27.24 29.35 3.38
CA THR A 32 -28.69 29.16 3.29
C THR A 32 -29.38 29.03 4.64
N GLU A 33 -28.64 29.15 5.75
CA GLU A 33 -29.13 28.96 7.12
C GLU A 33 -29.79 27.59 7.37
N GLU A 34 -29.41 26.58 6.59
CA GLU A 34 -29.90 25.21 6.74
C GLU A 34 -29.00 24.39 7.67
N GLU A 35 -29.61 23.53 8.48
CA GLU A 35 -28.86 22.65 9.38
C GLU A 35 -28.22 21.48 8.63
N PHE A 36 -26.95 21.23 8.92
CA PHE A 36 -26.25 20.08 8.38
C PHE A 36 -26.71 18.79 9.06
N SER A 37 -27.50 17.98 8.36
CA SER A 37 -27.89 16.63 8.81
C SER A 37 -26.89 15.57 8.35
N ARG A 38 -26.58 15.52 7.05
CA ARG A 38 -25.72 14.50 6.43
C ARG A 38 -25.18 14.97 5.08
N PRO A 39 -24.02 14.44 4.62
CA PRO A 39 -23.56 14.65 3.26
C PRO A 39 -24.54 14.05 2.23
N PRO A 40 -24.53 14.55 0.97
CA PRO A 40 -25.25 13.93 -0.14
C PRO A 40 -24.82 12.46 -0.33
N MET A 41 -25.76 11.62 -0.75
CA MET A 41 -25.52 10.18 -0.94
C MET A 41 -24.40 9.91 -1.96
N ASP A 42 -24.30 10.72 -3.00
CA ASP A 42 -23.29 10.58 -4.04
C ASP A 42 -21.88 10.78 -3.48
N VAL A 43 -21.69 11.80 -2.64
CA VAL A 43 -20.40 12.07 -1.96
C VAL A 43 -20.07 10.95 -0.97
N MET A 44 -21.08 10.37 -0.32
CA MET A 44 -20.88 9.24 0.59
C MET A 44 -20.44 7.98 -0.16
N MET A 45 -21.00 7.72 -1.34
CA MET A 45 -20.54 6.63 -2.21
C MET A 45 -19.13 6.87 -2.73
N GLU A 46 -18.81 8.11 -3.13
CA GLU A 46 -17.47 8.49 -3.58
C GLU A 46 -16.42 8.28 -2.48
N LEU A 47 -16.74 8.70 -1.25
CA LEU A 47 -15.90 8.47 -0.07
C LEU A 47 -15.63 6.98 0.17
N LEU A 48 -16.68 6.15 0.13
CA LEU A 48 -16.55 4.70 0.33
C LEU A 48 -15.71 4.06 -0.78
N LEU A 49 -15.92 4.47 -2.03
CA LEU A 49 -15.13 3.99 -3.16
C LEU A 49 -13.65 4.36 -3.00
N GLY A 50 -13.36 5.63 -2.69
CA GLY A 50 -11.99 6.10 -2.45
C GLY A 50 -11.31 5.33 -1.31
N LEU A 51 -12.05 5.06 -0.23
CA LEU A 51 -11.57 4.30 0.92
C LEU A 51 -11.21 2.86 0.53
N VAL A 52 -12.09 2.15 -0.18
CA VAL A 52 -11.85 0.77 -0.63
C VAL A 52 -10.63 0.70 -1.56
N LEU A 53 -10.49 1.65 -2.48
CA LEU A 53 -9.34 1.71 -3.39
C LEU A 53 -8.03 1.97 -2.64
N CYS A 54 -8.04 2.86 -1.65
CA CYS A 54 -6.85 3.10 -0.80
C CYS A 54 -6.49 1.89 0.05
N MET A 55 -7.47 1.19 0.64
CA MET A 55 -7.21 -0.05 1.38
C MET A 55 -6.61 -1.12 0.48
N TRP A 56 -7.19 -1.32 -0.70
CA TRP A 56 -6.66 -2.25 -1.70
C TRP A 56 -5.23 -1.91 -2.11
N ALA A 57 -4.96 -0.64 -2.41
CA ALA A 57 -3.62 -0.17 -2.73
C ALA A 57 -2.62 -0.42 -1.59
N GLY A 58 -3.02 -0.17 -0.34
CA GLY A 58 -2.19 -0.43 0.84
C GLY A 58 -1.79 -1.90 1.00
N LEU A 59 -2.64 -2.83 0.55
CA LEU A 59 -2.34 -4.27 0.52
C LEU A 59 -1.54 -4.69 -0.71
N ALA A 60 -1.75 -4.04 -1.86
CA ALA A 60 -1.13 -4.41 -3.13
C ALA A 60 0.26 -3.78 -3.36
N VAL A 61 0.57 -2.66 -2.68
CA VAL A 61 1.85 -1.96 -2.80
C VAL A 61 3.01 -2.72 -2.13
N PRO A 62 2.87 -3.32 -0.94
CA PRO A 62 3.87 -4.19 -0.36
C PRO A 62 3.96 -5.49 -1.18
N THR A 63 4.92 -5.58 -2.09
CA THR A 63 4.91 -6.64 -3.11
C THR A 63 5.40 -8.00 -2.63
N LYS A 64 6.07 -8.11 -1.47
CA LYS A 64 6.64 -9.39 -0.99
C LYS A 64 6.69 -9.45 0.53
N PHE A 65 6.16 -10.54 1.08
CA PHE A 65 6.50 -10.98 2.43
C PHE A 65 7.85 -11.68 2.38
N LEU A 66 8.75 -11.37 3.31
CA LEU A 66 10.03 -12.05 3.43
C LEU A 66 9.85 -13.32 4.25
N SER A 67 10.55 -14.38 3.84
CA SER A 67 10.60 -15.61 4.61
C SER A 67 11.37 -15.43 5.92
N VAL A 68 10.77 -15.86 7.03
CA VAL A 68 11.40 -15.88 8.36
C VAL A 68 12.48 -16.96 8.46
N LEU A 69 12.44 -17.97 7.59
CA LEU A 69 13.34 -19.11 7.64
C LEU A 69 14.78 -18.72 7.22
N PRO A 70 15.81 -18.92 8.07
CA PRO A 70 17.18 -18.51 7.76
C PRO A 70 17.81 -19.22 6.54
N HIS A 71 17.30 -20.41 6.19
CA HIS A 71 17.78 -21.18 5.04
C HIS A 71 16.90 -21.03 3.79
N SER A 72 15.91 -20.14 3.82
CA SER A 72 15.15 -19.80 2.61
C SER A 72 16.05 -19.11 1.59
N ASP A 73 15.82 -19.35 0.30
CA ASP A 73 16.69 -18.83 -0.76
C ASP A 73 16.86 -17.29 -0.70
N GLU A 74 15.84 -16.56 -0.26
CA GLU A 74 15.89 -15.10 -0.08
C GLU A 74 16.74 -14.63 1.11
N ASN A 75 16.88 -15.45 2.15
CA ASN A 75 17.57 -15.12 3.41
C ASN A 75 18.89 -15.90 3.57
N ARG A 76 19.26 -16.69 2.56
CA ARG A 76 20.40 -17.59 2.59
C ARG A 76 21.70 -16.78 2.53
N ILE A 77 22.30 -16.51 3.69
CA ILE A 77 23.64 -15.92 3.88
C ILE A 77 24.78 -16.76 3.26
N VAL A 78 24.46 -17.93 2.69
CA VAL A 78 25.44 -18.90 2.16
C VAL A 78 26.10 -18.44 0.85
N SER A 79 25.71 -17.29 0.27
CA SER A 79 26.61 -16.58 -0.66
C SER A 79 27.69 -15.83 0.14
N LEU A 80 28.45 -16.55 0.96
CA LEU A 80 29.75 -16.06 1.38
C LEU A 80 30.53 -15.77 0.08
N PRO A 81 31.28 -14.65 -0.02
CA PRO A 81 32.26 -14.50 -1.08
C PRO A 81 33.03 -15.82 -1.12
N ALA A 82 33.19 -16.42 -2.29
CA ALA A 82 34.09 -17.53 -2.42
C ALA A 82 35.45 -16.97 -2.01
N ASN A 83 35.82 -17.13 -0.74
CA ASN A 83 37.14 -16.85 -0.22
C ASN A 83 38.03 -17.95 -0.81
N LEU A 84 38.20 -17.89 -2.13
CA LEU A 84 38.89 -18.89 -2.94
C LEU A 84 40.32 -19.08 -2.41
N ASP A 85 40.92 -18.00 -1.90
CA ASP A 85 42.23 -17.97 -1.24
C ASP A 85 42.29 -18.84 0.03
N PHE A 86 41.17 -19.12 0.67
CA PHE A 86 41.07 -19.95 1.89
C PHE A 86 40.29 -21.26 1.66
N MET A 87 40.13 -21.69 0.41
CA MET A 87 39.35 -22.89 0.10
C MET A 87 40.09 -24.17 0.54
N ILE A 88 39.47 -24.96 1.42
CA ILE A 88 40.00 -26.23 1.91
C ILE A 88 39.24 -27.39 1.26
N PHE A 89 39.95 -28.33 0.65
CA PHE A 89 39.35 -29.49 -0.03
C PHE A 89 39.08 -30.68 0.91
N ASN A 90 39.60 -30.65 2.12
CA ASN A 90 39.37 -31.70 3.12
C ASN A 90 38.05 -31.47 3.88
N HIS A 91 36.95 -31.96 3.31
CA HIS A 91 35.60 -31.79 3.84
C HIS A 91 34.77 -33.06 3.62
N ARG A 92 33.60 -33.14 4.27
CA ARG A 92 32.74 -34.32 4.24
C ARG A 92 32.24 -34.72 2.84
N GLY A 93 32.23 -33.81 1.87
CA GLY A 93 31.86 -34.08 0.47
C GLY A 93 33.00 -34.62 -0.39
N ARG A 94 34.19 -34.87 0.18
CA ARG A 94 35.37 -35.38 -0.53
C ARG A 94 35.30 -36.88 -0.91
N SER A 95 34.32 -37.62 -0.41
CA SER A 95 34.15 -39.05 -0.70
C SER A 95 33.97 -39.35 -2.18
#